data_AF-A0A6G4U5J4-F1
#
_entry.id   AF-A0A6G4U5J4-F1
#
_cell.length_a   1.000
_cell.length_b   1.000
_cell.length_c   1.000
_cell.angle_alpha   90.00
_cell.angle_beta   90.00
_cell.angle_gamma   90.00
#
_symmetry.space_group_name_H-M   'P 1'
#
loop_
_entity.id
_entity.type
_entity.pdbx_description
1 polymer ?
#
loop_
_entity_poly.entity_id
_entity_poly.type
_entity_poly.pdbx_seq_one_letter_code
_entity_poly.pdbx_strand_id
1 'polypeptide(L)'
;MERQQPWSESVLEQARVLREQGESLRECRQALPRGSESGTYARDLEGELAAQAERCDAAAASLETAGEALAAHEAVLRERRRR
;
A
#
# COMPACT_ATOMS: atom_id res chain seq x y z
N MET A 1 14.36 8.78 -25.85
CA MET A 1 14.15 7.36 -25.52
C MET A 1 13.93 7.30 -24.02
N GLU A 2 12.68 7.28 -23.58
CA GLU A 2 12.36 7.19 -22.15
C GLU A 2 12.92 5.87 -21.63
N ARG A 3 13.74 5.94 -20.57
CA ARG A 3 14.14 4.72 -19.86
C ARG A 3 12.89 4.23 -19.14
N GLN A 4 12.31 3.12 -19.60
CA GLN A 4 11.27 2.44 -18.84
C GLN A 4 11.84 2.10 -17.46
N GLN A 5 11.15 2.54 -16.40
CA GLN A 5 11.49 2.15 -15.04
C GLN A 5 11.45 0.62 -14.91
N PRO A 6 12.35 0.03 -14.10
CA PRO A 6 12.26 -1.37 -13.71
C PRO A 6 10.88 -1.68 -13.12
N TRP A 7 10.34 -2.86 -13.44
CA TRP A 7 9.01 -3.26 -12.98
C TRP A 7 8.97 -3.40 -11.46
N SER A 8 10.08 -3.83 -10.86
CA SER A 8 10.21 -3.88 -9.40
C SER A 8 10.04 -2.51 -8.75
N GLU A 9 10.61 -1.45 -9.34
CA GLU A 9 10.49 -0.09 -8.80
C GLU A 9 9.04 0.40 -8.85
N SER A 10 8.34 0.15 -9.96
CA SER A 10 6.94 0.53 -10.09
C SER A 10 6.02 -0.20 -9.09
N VAL A 11 6.24 -1.50 -8.87
CA VAL A 11 5.46 -2.30 -7.91
C VAL A 11 5.73 -1.87 -6.46
N LEU A 12 6.98 -1.59 -6.11
CA LEU A 12 7.34 -1.10 -4.77
C LEU A 12 6.77 0.30 -4.50
N GLU A 13 6.73 1.17 -5.53
CA GLU A 13 6.08 2.47 -5.39
C GLU A 13 4.56 2.35 -5.16
N GLN A 14 3.90 1.42 -5.85
CA GLN A 14 2.47 1.14 -5.58
C GLN A 14 2.25 0.63 -4.15
N ALA A 15 3.14 -0.23 -3.64
CA ALA A 15 3.08 -0.68 -2.25
C ALA A 15 3.20 0.49 -1.28
N ARG A 16 4.15 1.40 -1.52
CA ARG A 16 4.33 2.62 -0.73
C ARG A 16 3.07 3.51 -0.74
N VAL A 17 2.49 3.76 -1.90
CA VAL A 17 1.24 4.55 -2.01
C VAL A 17 0.12 3.93 -1.19
N LEU A 18 -0.01 2.59 -1.18
CA LEU A 18 -0.99 1.90 -0.34
C LEU A 18 -0.71 2.10 1.16
N ARG A 19 0.56 2.12 1.59
CA ARG A 19 0.93 2.44 2.99
C ARG A 19 0.48 3.85 3.36
N GLU A 20 0.78 4.84 2.52
CA GLU A 20 0.40 6.24 2.72
C GLU A 20 -1.13 6.41 2.78
N GLN A 21 -1.88 5.67 1.95
CA GLN A 21 -3.35 5.62 2.02
C GLN A 21 -3.84 4.98 3.32
N GLY A 22 -3.24 3.88 3.76
CA GLY A 22 -3.55 3.25 5.03
C GLY A 22 -3.33 4.18 6.22
N GLU A 23 -2.25 4.96 6.22
CA GLU A 23 -1.97 5.99 7.23
C GLU A 23 -3.03 7.10 7.21
N SER A 24 -3.35 7.62 6.02
CA SER A 24 -4.39 8.65 5.84
C SER A 24 -5.75 8.18 6.38
N LEU A 25 -6.13 6.92 6.16
CA LEU A 25 -7.36 6.35 6.71
C LEU A 25 -7.35 6.28 8.24
N ARG A 26 -6.20 5.95 8.85
CA ARG A 26 -6.06 5.96 10.31
C ARG A 26 -6.15 7.37 10.87
N GLU A 27 -5.60 8.37 10.20
CA GLU A 27 -5.75 9.78 10.56
C GLU A 27 -7.20 10.24 10.47
N CYS A 28 -7.92 9.92 9.38
CA CYS A 28 -9.35 10.18 9.25
C CYS A 28 -10.14 9.57 10.41
N ARG A 29 -9.84 8.32 10.78
CA ARG A 29 -10.48 7.64 11.91
C ARG A 29 -10.21 8.36 13.23
N GLN A 30 -8.99 8.85 13.45
CA GLN A 30 -8.65 9.61 14.66
C GLN A 30 -9.33 10.98 14.71
N ALA A 31 -9.61 11.58 13.55
CA ALA A 31 -10.32 12.85 13.44
C ALA A 31 -11.84 12.73 13.63
N LEU A 32 -12.40 11.52 13.70
CA LEU A 32 -13.84 11.35 13.94
C LEU A 32 -14.25 11.87 15.33
N PRO A 33 -15.36 12.62 15.44
CA PRO A 33 -15.80 13.19 16.72
C PRO A 33 -16.13 12.09 17.72
N ARG A 34 -15.40 12.03 18.84
CA ARG A 34 -15.71 11.15 19.96
C ARG A 34 -16.91 11.71 20.73
N GLY A 35 -18.10 11.17 20.50
CA GLY A 35 -19.26 11.40 21.38
C GLY A 35 -20.40 12.25 20.83
N SER A 36 -20.57 12.40 19.51
CA SER A 36 -21.86 12.87 18.99
C SER A 36 -22.86 11.71 18.97
N GLU A 37 -24.12 12.00 19.28
CA GLU A 37 -25.23 11.07 19.54
C GLU A 37 -25.64 10.17 18.34
N SER A 38 -24.83 10.11 17.28
CA SER A 38 -25.00 9.30 16.08
C SER A 38 -24.43 7.88 16.25
N GLY A 39 -24.74 7.23 17.38
CA GLY A 39 -24.02 6.07 17.96
C GLY A 39 -23.90 4.77 17.14
N THR A 40 -24.55 4.67 15.97
CA THR A 40 -24.41 3.54 15.04
C THR A 40 -23.60 3.94 13.80
N TYR A 41 -23.99 5.02 13.11
CA TYR A 41 -23.30 5.47 11.89
C TYR A 41 -21.83 5.82 12.12
N ALA A 42 -21.51 6.53 13.21
CA ALA A 42 -20.12 6.87 13.53
C ALA A 42 -19.28 5.61 13.81
N ARG A 43 -19.87 4.61 14.47
CA ARG A 43 -19.21 3.34 14.77
C ARG A 43 -19.00 2.49 13.52
N ASP A 44 -19.99 2.46 12.63
CA ASP A 44 -19.89 1.75 11.35
C ASP A 44 -18.78 2.37 10.50
N LEU A 45 -18.73 3.70 10.40
CA LEU A 45 -17.68 4.41 9.68
C LEU A 45 -16.29 4.19 10.30
N GLU A 46 -16.16 4.21 11.63
CA GLU A 46 -14.90 3.85 12.32
C GLU A 46 -14.44 2.44 11.96
N GLY A 47 -15.36 1.48 11.92
CA GLY A 47 -15.12 0.10 11.52
C GLY A 47 -14.69 -0.03 10.06
N GLU A 48 -15.37 0.67 9.15
CA GLU A 48 -15.03 0.70 7.72
C GLU A 48 -13.64 1.30 7.47
N LEU A 49 -13.31 2.42 8.11
CA LEU A 49 -11.98 3.05 8.00
C LEU A 49 -10.88 2.13 8.52
N ALA A 50 -11.11 1.44 9.65
CA ALA A 50 -10.17 0.47 10.19
C ALA A 50 -9.96 -0.71 9.23
N ALA A 51 -11.05 -1.31 8.75
CA ALA A 51 -11.01 -2.44 7.83
C ALA A 51 -10.37 -2.07 6.48
N GLN A 52 -10.55 -0.83 6.01
CA GLN A 52 -9.92 -0.37 4.78
C GLN A 52 -8.43 -0.11 4.96
N ALA A 53 -8.00 0.44 6.10
CA ALA A 53 -6.58 0.60 6.42
C ALA A 53 -5.85 -0.76 6.48
N GLU A 54 -6.47 -1.77 7.09
CA GLU A 54 -5.93 -3.14 7.13
C GLU A 54 -5.82 -3.76 5.73
N ARG A 55 -6.80 -3.50 4.85
CA ARG A 55 -6.73 -3.94 3.44
C ARG A 55 -5.58 -3.26 2.69
N CYS A 56 -5.35 -1.97 2.91
CA CYS A 56 -4.21 -1.26 2.35
C CYS A 56 -2.88 -1.87 2.82
N ASP A 57 -2.74 -2.19 4.11
CA ASP A 57 -1.55 -2.85 4.65
C ASP A 57 -1.31 -4.23 4.03
N ALA A 58 -2.36 -5.05 3.93
CA ALA A 58 -2.26 -6.39 3.36
C ALA A 58 -1.90 -6.35 1.87
N ALA A 59 -2.50 -5.43 1.12
CA ALA A 59 -2.19 -5.23 -0.29
C ALA A 59 -0.75 -4.70 -0.48
N ALA A 60 -0.32 -3.75 0.35
CA ALA A 60 1.06 -3.24 0.34
C ALA A 60 2.07 -4.36 0.61
N ALA A 61 1.86 -5.19 1.64
CA ALA A 61 2.74 -6.32 1.97
C ALA A 61 2.84 -7.35 0.83
N SER A 62 1.72 -7.60 0.14
CA SER A 62 1.70 -8.47 -1.05
C SER A 62 2.53 -7.89 -2.19
N LEU A 63 2.39 -6.59 -2.47
CA LEU A 63 3.17 -5.89 -3.49
C LEU A 63 4.65 -5.77 -3.12
N GLU A 64 5.00 -5.56 -1.86
CA GLU A 64 6.39 -5.57 -1.37
C GLU A 64 7.06 -6.90 -1.73
N THR A 65 6.42 -8.03 -1.38
CA THR A 65 6.92 -9.37 -1.71
C THR A 65 7.08 -9.58 -3.21
N ALA A 66 6.09 -9.15 -4.01
CA ALA A 66 6.15 -9.26 -5.46
C ALA A 66 7.25 -8.37 -6.07
N GLY A 67 7.43 -7.15 -5.55
CA GLY A 67 8.44 -6.19 -5.96
C GLY A 67 9.86 -6.70 -5.68
N GLU A 68 10.09 -7.30 -4.52
CA GLU A 68 11.36 -7.95 -4.18
C GLU A 68 11.66 -9.14 -5.09
N ALA A 69 10.66 -9.98 -5.36
CA ALA A 69 10.80 -11.10 -6.29
C ALA A 69 11.15 -10.61 -7.71
N LEU A 70 10.49 -9.55 -8.18
CA LEU A 70 10.80 -8.92 -9.47
C LEU A 70 12.23 -8.36 -9.49
N ALA A 71 12.66 -7.66 -8.43
CA ALA A 71 13.99 -7.10 -8.34
C ALA A 71 15.08 -8.18 -8.45
N ALA A 72 14.85 -9.34 -7.83
CA ALA A 72 15.73 -10.50 -7.93
C ALA A 72 15.79 -11.05 -9.37
N HIS A 73 14.65 -11.21 -10.04
CA HIS A 73 14.60 -11.67 -11.43
C HIS A 73 15.29 -10.70 -12.39
N GLU A 74 15.04 -9.40 -12.24
CA GLU A 74 15.69 -8.37 -13.03
C GLU A 74 17.20 -8.36 -12.84
N ALA A 75 17.70 -8.61 -11.62
CA ALA A 75 19.13 -8.74 -11.36
C ALA A 75 19.74 -9.92 -12.11
N VAL A 76 19.07 -11.08 -12.13
CA VAL A 76 19.50 -12.25 -12.92
C VAL A 76 19.52 -11.95 -14.42
N LEU A 77 18.50 -11.26 -14.93
CA LEU A 77 18.44 -10.87 -16.36
C LEU A 77 19.56 -9.88 -16.72
N ARG A 78 19.84 -8.91 -15.85
CA ARG A 78 20.94 -7.95 -16.02
C ARG A 78 22.29 -8.65 -16.06
N GLU A 79 22.52 -9.63 -15.18
CA GLU A 79 23.76 -10.42 -15.16
C GLU A 79 23.90 -11.28 -16.43
N ARG A 80 22.83 -11.97 -16.85
CA ARG A 80 22.84 -12.77 -18.09
C ARG A 80 23.12 -11.94 -19.33
N ARG A 81 22.68 -10.68 -19.38
CA ARG A 81 22.91 -9.77 -20.50
C ARG A 81 24.35 -9.24 -20.57
N ARG A 82 25.10 -9.31 -19.46
CA ARG A 82 26.50 -8.86 -19.38
C ARG A 82 27.51 -9.93 -19.78
N ARG A 83 27.08 -11.19 -19.88
CA ARG A 83 27.88 -12.34 -20.32
C ARG A 83 27.67 -12.59 -21.81
#